data_AF-A0A535QBY1-F1
#
_entry.id   AF-A0A535QBY1-F1
#
_cell.length_a   1.000
_cell.length_b   1.000
_cell.length_c   1.000
_cell.angle_alpha   90.00
_cell.angle_beta   90.00
_cell.angle_gamma   90.00
#
_symmetry.space_group_name_H-M   'P 1'
#
loop_
_entity.id
_entity.type
_entity.pdbx_description
1 polymer ?
#
loop_
_entity_poly.entity_id
_entity_poly.type
_entity_poly.pdbx_seq_one_letter_code
_entity_poly.pdbx_strand_id
1 'polypeptide(L)'
;MAALDLRQRQRYARHLSLAEIGEAGQERLLRSRVLIVGVGALGSPAALYLAAAGVGTIGLADHDRVRLSNLQRQVIHSIDGLNQPKVQVAAQALRRLNPELTVEAIEATVDERNALDLLARFDVVVDGTDSFRARYLLSDAAYLLGKPLVHGSIFRVEGQVTVFKPGHGCYRCLYPEPPPPGAIETSEDVGIFAALPGIIGTIEAAETIKLVTGAGDALVNRVLLHDSLAMTFREIRYERNRACPICGDRPTVHALIDYGAFVGVAP
;
A
#
# COMPACT_ATOMS: atom_id res chain seq x y z
N MET A 1 29.95 -0.68 -0.63
CA MET A 1 28.67 -0.20 -0.06
C MET A 1 28.95 1.12 0.63
N ALA A 2 28.17 2.17 0.39
CA ALA A 2 28.30 3.41 1.15
C ALA A 2 27.72 3.15 2.55
N ALA A 3 28.57 3.26 3.56
CA ALA A 3 28.18 3.14 4.97
C ALA A 3 27.27 4.31 5.37
N LEU A 4 26.43 4.10 6.40
CA LEU A 4 25.58 5.14 6.97
C LEU A 4 26.42 6.32 7.46
N ASP A 5 26.04 7.54 7.10
CA ASP A 5 26.69 8.73 7.63
C ASP A 5 26.29 9.02 9.09
N LEU A 6 26.95 9.98 9.74
CA LEU A 6 26.66 10.30 11.15
C LEU A 6 25.21 10.76 11.40
N ARG A 7 24.61 11.50 10.46
CA ARG A 7 23.22 11.98 10.60
C ARG A 7 22.25 10.81 10.48
N GLN A 8 22.47 9.93 9.51
CA GLN A 8 21.68 8.71 9.31
C GLN A 8 21.77 7.79 10.52
N ARG A 9 22.98 7.59 11.07
CA ARG A 9 23.15 6.79 12.29
C ARG A 9 22.41 7.39 13.48
N GLN A 10 22.42 8.71 13.63
CA GLN A 10 21.65 9.38 14.68
C GLN A 10 20.14 9.25 14.47
N ARG A 11 19.65 9.52 13.25
CA ARG A 11 18.22 9.45 12.89
C ARG A 11 17.65 8.05 13.09
N TYR A 12 18.36 7.03 12.61
CA TYR A 12 17.90 5.63 12.62
C TYR A 12 18.43 4.82 13.80
N ALA A 13 19.03 5.46 14.81
CA ALA A 13 19.66 4.77 15.95
C ALA A 13 18.77 3.69 16.59
N ARG A 14 17.45 3.92 16.65
CA ARG A 14 16.47 2.96 17.19
C ARG A 14 16.27 1.72 16.31
N HIS A 15 16.32 1.86 14.99
CA HIS A 15 16.34 0.70 14.08
C HIS A 15 17.68 -0.03 14.13
N LEU A 16 18.79 0.71 14.21
CA LEU A 16 20.13 0.11 14.28
C LEU A 16 20.31 -0.75 15.53
N SER A 17 19.61 -0.43 16.63
CA SER A 17 19.63 -1.23 17.86
C SER A 17 18.76 -2.49 17.83
N LEU A 18 17.88 -2.66 16.83
CA LEU A 18 17.05 -3.86 16.69
C LEU A 18 17.87 -4.95 16.01
N ALA A 19 18.02 -6.11 16.65
CA ALA A 19 18.82 -7.22 16.12
C ALA A 19 18.30 -7.74 14.77
N GLU A 20 16.97 -7.69 14.58
CA GLU A 20 16.27 -8.14 13.38
C GLU A 20 16.44 -7.19 12.18
N ILE A 21 16.77 -5.91 12.43
CA ILE A 21 16.97 -4.90 11.38
C ILE A 21 18.46 -4.58 11.26
N GLY A 22 19.05 -4.02 12.32
CA GLY A 22 20.45 -3.63 12.37
C GLY A 22 20.87 -2.67 11.25
N GLU A 23 22.17 -2.58 11.03
CA GLU A 23 22.73 -1.72 9.97
C GLU A 23 22.37 -2.23 8.57
N ALA A 24 22.45 -3.55 8.34
CA ALA A 24 22.13 -4.15 7.06
C ALA A 24 20.66 -3.94 6.64
N GLY A 25 19.70 -4.07 7.56
CA GLY A 25 18.29 -3.81 7.29
C GLY A 25 18.02 -2.33 7.02
N GLN A 26 18.66 -1.43 7.76
CA GLN A 26 18.54 0.01 7.50
C GLN A 26 19.14 0.41 6.14
N GLU A 27 20.27 -0.17 5.74
CA GLU A 27 20.83 0.04 4.41
C GLU A 27 19.91 -0.49 3.29
N ARG A 28 19.20 -1.61 3.51
CA ARG A 28 18.18 -2.09 2.57
C ARG A 28 17.04 -1.10 2.44
N LEU A 29 16.54 -0.55 3.54
CA LEU A 29 15.50 0.50 3.52
C LEU A 29 15.95 1.72 2.70
N LEU A 30 17.15 2.24 2.96
CA LEU A 30 17.69 3.41 2.25
C LEU A 30 17.93 3.17 0.75
N ARG A 31 18.07 1.92 0.31
CA ARG A 31 18.20 1.56 -1.12
C ARG A 31 16.88 1.18 -1.77
N SER A 32 15.86 0.88 -0.97
CA SER A 32 14.57 0.42 -1.47
C SER A 32 13.75 1.54 -2.12
N ARG A 33 12.90 1.12 -3.05
CA ARG A 33 11.95 1.96 -3.76
C ARG A 33 10.55 1.41 -3.49
N VAL A 34 9.69 2.16 -2.81
CA VAL A 34 8.31 1.75 -2.50
C VAL A 34 7.33 2.63 -3.26
N LEU A 35 6.36 2.01 -3.95
CA LEU A 35 5.24 2.72 -4.56
C LEU A 35 4.02 2.63 -3.66
N ILE A 36 3.38 3.77 -3.38
CA ILE A 36 2.09 3.85 -2.70
C ILE A 36 1.08 4.34 -3.72
N VAL A 37 0.08 3.50 -4.03
CA VAL A 37 -1.02 3.85 -4.92
C VAL A 37 -2.24 4.21 -4.08
N GLY A 38 -2.71 5.46 -4.21
CA GLY A 38 -3.71 6.05 -3.33
C GLY A 38 -3.06 6.69 -2.10
N VAL A 39 -3.00 8.02 -2.07
CA VAL A 39 -2.49 8.83 -0.94
C VAL A 39 -3.66 9.40 -0.14
N GLY A 40 -4.63 8.52 0.10
CA GLY A 40 -5.85 8.77 0.84
C GLY A 40 -5.71 8.36 2.31
N ALA A 41 -6.76 7.72 2.84
CA ALA A 41 -6.84 7.41 4.27
C ALA A 41 -5.78 6.38 4.71
N LEU A 42 -5.54 5.36 3.89
CA LEU A 42 -4.57 4.29 4.17
C LEU A 42 -3.14 4.68 3.77
N GLY A 43 -2.96 5.19 2.55
CA GLY A 43 -1.65 5.61 2.07
C GLY A 43 -1.00 6.75 2.87
N SER A 44 -1.79 7.61 3.54
CA SER A 44 -1.27 8.70 4.38
C SER A 44 -0.37 8.21 5.53
N PRO A 45 -0.87 7.43 6.51
CA PRO A 45 -0.04 6.88 7.58
C PRO A 45 1.05 5.94 7.04
N ALA A 46 0.77 5.15 6.00
CA ALA A 46 1.77 4.27 5.41
C ALA A 46 2.99 5.07 4.90
N ALA A 47 2.75 6.13 4.12
CA ALA A 47 3.79 7.00 3.58
C ALA A 47 4.60 7.70 4.68
N LEU A 48 3.93 8.19 5.73
CA LEU A 48 4.59 8.86 6.85
C LEU A 48 5.57 7.92 7.57
N TYR A 49 5.13 6.70 7.90
CA TYR A 49 5.99 5.74 8.60
C TYR A 49 7.10 5.19 7.70
N LEU A 50 6.87 4.99 6.41
CA LEU A 50 7.92 4.57 5.47
C LEU A 50 8.98 5.66 5.29
N ALA A 51 8.57 6.92 5.22
CA ALA A 51 9.49 8.05 5.20
C ALA A 51 10.29 8.17 6.50
N ALA A 52 9.64 8.01 7.65
CA ALA A 52 10.31 8.02 8.95
C ALA A 52 11.30 6.86 9.11
N ALA A 53 10.95 5.67 8.59
CA ALA A 53 11.79 4.47 8.61
C ALA A 53 13.01 4.56 7.68
N GLY A 54 13.04 5.55 6.78
CA GLY A 54 14.16 5.75 5.87
C GLY A 54 14.09 4.91 4.60
N VAL A 55 12.89 4.66 4.07
CA VAL A 55 12.77 4.18 2.69
C VAL A 55 13.39 5.20 1.74
N GLY A 56 14.35 4.75 0.92
CA GLY A 56 15.18 5.63 0.09
C GLY A 56 14.41 6.39 -0.99
N THR A 57 13.51 5.70 -1.69
CA THR A 57 12.61 6.33 -2.67
C THR A 57 11.16 5.95 -2.38
N ILE A 58 10.29 6.96 -2.27
CA ILE A 58 8.84 6.77 -2.14
C ILE A 58 8.17 7.36 -3.38
N GLY A 59 7.54 6.50 -4.17
CA GLY A 59 6.60 6.90 -5.22
C GLY A 59 5.21 7.07 -4.65
N LEU A 60 4.57 8.19 -4.95
CA LEU A 60 3.21 8.51 -4.54
C LEU A 60 2.36 8.67 -5.79
N ALA A 61 1.43 7.73 -6.04
CA ALA A 61 0.52 7.78 -7.19
C ALA A 61 -0.91 8.06 -6.73
N ASP A 62 -1.45 9.21 -7.10
CA ASP A 62 -2.83 9.61 -6.84
C ASP A 62 -3.23 10.71 -7.84
N HIS A 63 -4.48 10.69 -8.29
CA HIS A 63 -5.04 11.67 -9.22
C HIS A 63 -5.87 12.74 -8.50
N ASP A 64 -6.22 12.50 -7.23
CA ASP A 64 -7.14 13.34 -6.49
C ASP A 64 -6.49 14.62 -5.94
N ARG A 65 -7.36 15.55 -5.59
CA ARG A 65 -7.02 16.76 -4.82
C ARG A 65 -7.47 16.64 -3.36
N VAL A 66 -6.80 17.37 -2.48
CA VAL A 66 -7.17 17.41 -1.05
C VAL A 66 -8.50 18.13 -0.88
N ARG A 67 -9.47 17.47 -0.23
CA ARG A 67 -10.78 18.03 0.14
C ARG A 67 -10.91 18.18 1.65
N LEU A 68 -11.72 19.13 2.12
CA LEU A 68 -11.95 19.34 3.57
C LEU A 68 -12.50 18.07 4.26
N SER A 69 -13.43 17.38 3.61
CA SER A 69 -14.02 16.12 4.09
C SER A 69 -13.00 14.96 4.21
N ASN A 70 -11.81 15.11 3.61
CA ASN A 70 -10.73 14.13 3.71
C ASN A 70 -9.94 14.28 5.01
N LEU A 71 -9.84 15.48 5.57
CA LEU A 71 -8.89 15.81 6.64
C LEU A 71 -9.16 15.10 7.97
N GLN A 72 -10.37 14.58 8.18
CA GLN A 72 -10.69 13.79 9.37
C GLN A 72 -9.92 12.45 9.43
N ARG A 73 -9.41 11.96 8.29
CA ARG A 73 -8.74 10.64 8.19
C ARG A 73 -7.49 10.58 7.31
N GLN A 74 -7.17 11.64 6.56
CA GLN A 74 -6.00 11.68 5.67
C GLN A 74 -4.90 12.56 6.28
N VAL A 75 -4.25 12.03 7.32
CA VAL A 75 -3.40 12.77 8.26
C VAL A 75 -2.09 13.31 7.69
N ILE A 76 -1.72 12.94 6.46
CA ILE A 76 -0.56 13.53 5.76
C ILE A 76 -0.89 14.92 5.17
N HIS A 77 -2.18 15.20 4.94
CA HIS A 77 -2.66 16.45 4.37
C HIS A 77 -3.07 17.43 5.47
N SER A 78 -3.12 18.71 5.13
CA SER A 78 -3.52 19.78 6.05
C SER A 78 -4.47 20.78 5.36
N ILE A 79 -5.02 21.71 6.14
CA ILE A 79 -5.86 22.81 5.63
C ILE A 79 -5.12 23.63 4.57
N ASP A 80 -3.81 23.84 4.72
CA ASP A 80 -3.00 24.57 3.74
C ASP A 80 -2.92 23.87 2.37
N GLY A 81 -3.15 22.56 2.35
CA GLY A 81 -3.13 21.73 1.15
C GLY A 81 -4.46 21.69 0.39
N LEU A 82 -5.53 22.34 0.87
CA LEU A 82 -6.85 22.27 0.24
C LEU A 82 -6.80 22.62 -1.26
N ASN A 83 -7.51 21.84 -2.07
CA ASN A 83 -7.56 21.92 -3.54
C ASN A 83 -6.24 21.66 -4.27
N GLN A 84 -5.13 21.40 -3.58
CA GLN A 84 -3.87 21.00 -4.21
C GLN A 84 -3.88 19.49 -4.52
N PRO A 85 -3.11 19.03 -5.53
CA PRO A 85 -2.96 17.60 -5.78
C PRO A 85 -2.42 16.86 -4.54
N LYS A 86 -3.07 15.76 -4.16
CA LYS A 86 -2.70 14.98 -2.95
C LYS A 86 -1.23 14.57 -2.97
N VAL A 87 -0.74 14.09 -4.11
CA VAL A 87 0.66 13.67 -4.26
C VAL A 87 1.66 14.78 -3.99
N GLN A 88 1.34 16.03 -4.33
CA GLN A 88 2.24 17.17 -4.09
C GLN A 88 2.27 17.57 -2.62
N VAL A 89 1.09 17.66 -1.98
CA VAL A 89 0.98 17.98 -0.55
C VAL A 89 1.67 16.90 0.29
N ALA A 90 1.42 15.63 -0.02
CA ALA A 90 2.07 14.51 0.63
C ALA A 90 3.58 14.52 0.42
N ALA A 91 4.07 14.74 -0.81
CA ALA A 91 5.50 14.81 -1.07
C ALA A 91 6.20 15.91 -0.28
N GLN A 92 5.57 17.08 -0.12
CA GLN A 92 6.08 18.14 0.75
C GLN A 92 6.12 17.70 2.21
N ALA A 93 5.07 17.04 2.71
CA ALA A 93 5.04 16.52 4.08
C ALA A 93 6.16 15.49 4.34
N LEU A 94 6.37 14.54 3.41
CA LEU A 94 7.44 13.55 3.53
C LEU A 94 8.82 14.20 3.52
N ARG A 95 9.08 15.18 2.63
CA ARG A 95 10.35 15.90 2.58
C ARG A 95 10.62 16.73 3.84
N ARG A 96 9.57 17.28 4.49
CA ARG A 96 9.70 17.94 5.80
C ARG A 96 10.07 16.95 6.90
N LEU A 97 9.50 15.75 6.87
CA LEU A 97 9.75 14.70 7.86
C LEU A 97 11.16 14.10 7.70
N ASN A 98 11.56 13.82 6.46
CA ASN A 98 12.85 13.25 6.13
C ASN A 98 13.36 13.86 4.82
N PRO A 99 14.29 14.83 4.87
CA PRO A 99 14.79 15.50 3.67
C PRO A 99 15.80 14.66 2.86
N GLU A 100 16.24 13.51 3.38
CA GLU A 100 17.25 12.66 2.72
C GLU A 100 16.65 11.65 1.72
N LEU A 101 15.34 11.42 1.78
CA LEU A 101 14.66 10.50 0.84
C LEU A 101 14.32 11.19 -0.48
N THR A 102 14.16 10.37 -1.52
CA THR A 102 13.60 10.80 -2.80
C THR A 102 12.10 10.59 -2.80
N VAL A 103 11.31 11.63 -3.08
CA VAL A 103 9.86 11.49 -3.31
C VAL A 103 9.54 11.74 -4.78
N GLU A 104 8.85 10.79 -5.40
CA GLU A 104 8.31 10.90 -6.75
C GLU A 104 6.79 11.12 -6.65
N ALA A 105 6.32 12.33 -6.94
CA ALA A 105 4.90 12.67 -6.96
C ALA A 105 4.33 12.40 -8.36
N ILE A 106 3.45 11.41 -8.48
CA ILE A 106 2.89 10.91 -9.73
C ILE A 106 1.39 11.27 -9.75
N GLU A 107 1.07 12.41 -10.34
CA GLU A 107 -0.31 12.88 -10.49
C GLU A 107 -0.99 12.15 -11.66
N ALA A 108 -1.42 10.92 -11.42
CA ALA A 108 -2.06 10.08 -12.44
C ALA A 108 -3.00 9.04 -11.81
N THR A 109 -4.03 8.69 -12.56
CA THR A 109 -4.81 7.48 -12.28
C THR A 109 -3.98 6.27 -12.68
N VAL A 110 -3.77 5.33 -11.76
CA VAL A 110 -3.15 4.05 -12.10
C VAL A 110 -4.19 3.15 -12.74
N ASP A 111 -3.91 2.71 -13.97
CA ASP A 111 -4.80 1.91 -14.81
C ASP A 111 -4.03 0.85 -15.60
N GLU A 112 -4.73 0.01 -16.35
CA GLU A 112 -4.15 -1.08 -17.14
C GLU A 112 -3.15 -0.62 -18.21
N ARG A 113 -3.18 0.67 -18.60
CA ARG A 113 -2.30 1.23 -19.63
C ARG A 113 -0.96 1.66 -19.08
N ASN A 114 -0.88 2.01 -17.79
CA ASN A 114 0.33 2.53 -17.16
C ASN A 114 0.86 1.69 -15.99
N ALA A 115 0.06 0.77 -15.43
CA ALA A 115 0.41 0.07 -14.20
C ALA A 115 1.70 -0.75 -14.33
N LEU A 116 1.91 -1.47 -15.43
CA LEU A 116 3.11 -2.30 -15.60
C LEU A 116 4.40 -1.46 -15.59
N ASP A 117 4.44 -0.40 -16.40
CA ASP A 117 5.62 0.48 -16.49
C ASP A 117 5.88 1.22 -15.17
N LEU A 118 4.80 1.66 -14.51
CA LEU A 118 4.91 2.36 -13.25
C LEU A 118 5.42 1.44 -12.13
N LEU A 119 4.77 0.29 -11.91
CA LEU A 119 5.10 -0.64 -10.83
C LEU A 119 6.50 -1.27 -11.02
N ALA A 120 6.96 -1.47 -12.26
CA ALA A 120 8.27 -2.06 -12.55
C ALA A 120 9.45 -1.28 -11.93
N ARG A 121 9.27 0.03 -11.70
CA ARG A 121 10.28 0.94 -11.13
C ARG A 121 10.48 0.80 -9.62
N PHE A 122 9.65 0.01 -8.94
CA PHE A 122 9.63 -0.11 -7.48
C PHE A 122 9.82 -1.56 -7.03
N ASP A 123 10.29 -1.73 -5.81
CA ASP A 123 10.58 -3.04 -5.20
C ASP A 123 9.35 -3.63 -4.53
N VAL A 124 8.55 -2.77 -3.87
CA VAL A 124 7.31 -3.13 -3.16
C VAL A 124 6.22 -2.14 -3.54
N VAL A 125 5.00 -2.65 -3.71
CA VAL A 125 3.80 -1.84 -3.95
C VAL A 125 2.92 -1.87 -2.70
N VAL A 126 2.36 -0.73 -2.33
CA VAL A 126 1.38 -0.57 -1.24
C VAL A 126 0.07 -0.08 -1.85
N ASP A 127 -1.01 -0.82 -1.63
CA ASP A 127 -2.36 -0.48 -2.07
C ASP A 127 -3.09 0.32 -0.99
N GLY A 128 -3.01 1.63 -1.10
CA GLY A 128 -3.78 2.58 -0.31
C GLY A 128 -5.10 2.99 -0.97
N THR A 129 -5.60 2.23 -1.95
CA THR A 129 -6.80 2.56 -2.72
C THR A 129 -8.09 2.04 -2.08
N ASP A 130 -9.22 2.61 -2.47
CA ASP A 130 -10.55 2.26 -1.95
C ASP A 130 -11.49 1.68 -3.01
N SER A 131 -10.97 1.30 -4.20
CA SER A 131 -11.78 0.77 -5.29
C SER A 131 -11.46 -0.69 -5.61
N PHE A 132 -12.49 -1.50 -5.89
CA PHE A 132 -12.29 -2.88 -6.36
C PHE A 132 -11.49 -2.94 -7.66
N ARG A 133 -11.73 -2.00 -8.59
CA ARG A 133 -10.98 -1.88 -9.84
C ARG A 133 -9.48 -1.86 -9.59
N ALA A 134 -9.02 -0.94 -8.73
CA ALA A 134 -7.61 -0.79 -8.40
C ALA A 134 -7.04 -2.01 -7.68
N ARG A 135 -7.79 -2.64 -6.76
CA ARG A 135 -7.33 -3.85 -6.05
C ARG A 135 -7.01 -5.01 -6.98
N TYR A 136 -7.90 -5.30 -7.94
CA TYR A 136 -7.65 -6.34 -8.94
C TYR A 136 -6.50 -5.97 -9.88
N LEU A 137 -6.50 -4.73 -10.38
CA LEU A 137 -5.43 -4.21 -11.24
C LEU A 137 -4.04 -4.32 -10.59
N LEU A 138 -3.90 -3.81 -9.37
CA LEU A 138 -2.63 -3.76 -8.65
C LEU A 138 -2.15 -5.17 -8.29
N SER A 139 -3.04 -6.05 -7.85
CA SER A 139 -2.68 -7.45 -7.57
C SER A 139 -2.19 -8.16 -8.83
N ASP A 140 -2.88 -7.97 -9.96
CA ASP A 140 -2.52 -8.65 -11.19
C ASP A 140 -1.20 -8.10 -11.75
N ALA A 141 -1.05 -6.77 -11.80
CA ALA A 141 0.18 -6.11 -12.25
C ALA A 141 1.39 -6.48 -11.39
N ALA A 142 1.24 -6.45 -10.06
CA ALA A 142 2.32 -6.82 -9.14
C ALA A 142 2.72 -8.30 -9.31
N TYR A 143 1.75 -9.20 -9.49
CA TYR A 143 2.04 -10.61 -9.76
C TYR A 143 2.82 -10.80 -11.07
N LEU A 144 2.35 -10.19 -12.17
CA LEU A 144 3.00 -10.28 -13.49
C LEU A 144 4.43 -9.72 -13.48
N LEU A 145 4.71 -8.72 -12.66
CA LEU A 145 6.04 -8.11 -12.50
C LEU A 145 6.94 -8.81 -11.46
N GLY A 146 6.44 -9.83 -10.77
CA GLY A 146 7.18 -10.47 -9.68
C GLY A 146 7.42 -9.55 -8.48
N LYS A 147 6.49 -8.62 -8.19
CA LYS A 147 6.57 -7.67 -7.08
C LYS A 147 5.60 -8.04 -5.95
N PRO A 148 6.00 -7.93 -4.67
CA PRO A 148 5.06 -8.03 -3.56
C PRO A 148 4.12 -6.81 -3.51
N LEU A 149 2.87 -7.06 -3.16
CA LEU A 149 1.83 -6.07 -2.90
C LEU A 149 1.38 -6.16 -1.44
N VAL A 150 1.53 -5.07 -0.70
CA VAL A 150 0.93 -4.90 0.62
C VAL A 150 -0.44 -4.27 0.42
N HIS A 151 -1.49 -4.94 0.91
CA HIS A 151 -2.87 -4.53 0.70
C HIS A 151 -3.56 -4.28 2.02
N GLY A 152 -4.08 -3.06 2.17
CA GLY A 152 -5.02 -2.67 3.22
C GLY A 152 -6.42 -2.41 2.65
N SER A 153 -7.44 -2.66 3.46
CA SER A 153 -8.79 -2.17 3.16
C SER A 153 -9.56 -1.89 4.43
N ILE A 154 -10.53 -0.99 4.36
CA ILE A 154 -11.34 -0.54 5.49
C ILE A 154 -12.80 -0.43 5.07
N PHE A 155 -13.69 -0.69 6.01
CA PHE A 155 -15.13 -0.50 5.87
C PHE A 155 -15.71 -0.19 7.26
N ARG A 156 -16.34 0.98 7.40
CA ARG A 156 -16.90 1.47 8.68
C ARG A 156 -15.86 1.51 9.81
N VAL A 157 -15.89 0.50 10.69
CA VAL A 157 -15.06 0.35 11.89
C VAL A 157 -14.11 -0.85 11.78
N GLU A 158 -14.18 -1.58 10.68
CA GLU A 158 -13.42 -2.79 10.42
C GLU A 158 -12.36 -2.54 9.34
N GLY A 159 -11.21 -3.17 9.50
CA GLY A 159 -10.16 -3.14 8.50
C GLY A 159 -9.43 -4.46 8.39
N GLN A 160 -8.69 -4.61 7.30
CA GLN A 160 -7.88 -5.78 7.06
C GLN A 160 -6.57 -5.43 6.36
N VAL A 161 -5.55 -6.25 6.60
CA VAL A 161 -4.24 -6.17 5.94
C VAL A 161 -3.78 -7.57 5.53
N THR A 162 -3.22 -7.69 4.33
CA THR A 162 -2.53 -8.90 3.86
C THR A 162 -1.37 -8.53 2.94
N VAL A 163 -0.48 -9.48 2.69
CA VAL A 163 0.60 -9.34 1.70
C VAL A 163 0.40 -10.38 0.60
N PHE A 164 0.27 -9.92 -0.64
CA PHE A 164 0.31 -10.78 -1.81
C PHE A 164 1.73 -10.82 -2.36
N LYS A 165 2.36 -12.00 -2.29
CA LYS A 165 3.73 -12.21 -2.77
C LYS A 165 3.71 -13.20 -3.93
N PRO A 166 4.35 -12.91 -5.08
CA PRO A 166 4.46 -13.84 -6.20
C PRO A 166 4.98 -15.22 -5.76
N GLY A 167 4.41 -16.29 -6.32
CA GLY A 167 4.61 -17.67 -5.88
C GLY A 167 3.65 -18.14 -4.79
N HIS A 168 2.97 -17.23 -4.09
CA HIS A 168 1.97 -17.50 -3.07
C HIS A 168 0.54 -17.17 -3.56
N GLY A 169 -0.44 -17.12 -2.65
CA GLY A 169 -1.81 -16.69 -2.98
C GLY A 169 -1.84 -15.21 -3.38
N CYS A 170 -2.68 -14.86 -4.36
CA CYS A 170 -2.91 -13.50 -4.83
C CYS A 170 -4.30 -13.00 -4.42
N TYR A 171 -4.66 -11.75 -4.76
CA TYR A 171 -5.98 -11.19 -4.44
C TYR A 171 -7.11 -12.07 -4.98
N ARG A 172 -7.02 -12.55 -6.23
CA ARG A 172 -7.97 -13.49 -6.84
C ARG A 172 -8.09 -14.86 -6.16
N CYS A 173 -7.11 -15.28 -5.35
CA CYS A 173 -7.26 -16.49 -4.53
C CYS A 173 -8.19 -16.25 -3.35
N LEU A 174 -8.14 -15.05 -2.78
CA LEU A 174 -8.92 -14.65 -1.62
C LEU A 174 -10.31 -14.13 -2.01
N TYR A 175 -10.39 -13.36 -3.11
CA TYR A 175 -11.60 -12.79 -3.70
C TYR A 175 -11.62 -13.13 -5.20
N PRO A 176 -12.18 -14.29 -5.60
CA PRO A 176 -12.14 -14.74 -6.99
C PRO A 176 -12.90 -13.85 -7.97
N GLU A 177 -14.05 -13.33 -7.53
CA GLU A 177 -14.96 -12.52 -8.31
C GLU A 177 -15.22 -11.18 -7.62
N PRO A 178 -15.34 -10.08 -8.39
CA PRO A 178 -15.74 -8.82 -7.81
C PRO A 178 -17.16 -8.91 -7.27
N PRO A 179 -17.50 -8.10 -6.26
CA PRO A 179 -18.88 -8.00 -5.80
C PRO A 179 -19.77 -7.51 -6.96
N PRO A 180 -21.06 -7.92 -7.02
CA PRO A 180 -21.97 -7.43 -8.04
C PRO A 180 -22.07 -5.90 -8.03
N PRO A 181 -22.25 -5.23 -9.19
CA PRO A 181 -22.42 -3.79 -9.24
C PRO A 181 -23.56 -3.32 -8.33
N GLY A 182 -23.28 -2.32 -7.49
CA GLY A 182 -24.24 -1.78 -6.52
C GLY A 182 -24.44 -2.63 -5.25
N ALA A 183 -23.77 -3.78 -5.11
CA ALA A 183 -23.88 -4.61 -3.90
C ALA A 183 -23.19 -4.01 -2.67
N ILE A 184 -22.28 -3.06 -2.87
CA ILE A 184 -21.51 -2.42 -1.80
C ILE A 184 -21.61 -0.91 -2.00
N GLU A 185 -22.03 -0.20 -0.95
CA GLU A 185 -22.06 1.26 -0.91
C GLU A 185 -20.65 1.83 -1.13
N THR A 186 -20.56 2.98 -1.81
CA THR A 186 -19.26 3.61 -2.05
C THR A 186 -18.68 4.14 -0.73
N SER A 187 -17.35 4.22 -0.64
CA SER A 187 -16.63 4.72 0.54
C SER A 187 -17.00 6.16 0.92
N GLU A 188 -17.62 6.93 0.00
CA GLU A 188 -18.08 8.29 0.26
C GLU A 188 -19.45 8.33 0.96
N ASP A 189 -20.28 7.29 0.80
CA ASP A 189 -21.61 7.18 1.42
C ASP A 189 -21.55 6.52 2.81
N VAL A 190 -20.46 5.82 3.12
CA VAL A 190 -20.27 5.06 4.36
C VAL A 190 -19.31 5.78 5.30
N GLY A 191 -19.80 6.12 6.50
CA GLY A 191 -18.96 6.73 7.54
C GLY A 191 -17.80 5.83 7.96
N ILE A 192 -16.59 6.38 8.04
CA ILE A 192 -15.35 5.68 8.44
C ILE A 192 -14.89 6.19 9.81
N PHE A 193 -14.56 5.28 10.72
CA PHE A 193 -13.96 5.61 12.02
C PHE A 193 -12.59 6.28 11.83
N ALA A 194 -12.42 7.50 12.31
CA ALA A 194 -11.28 8.37 11.97
C ALA A 194 -9.90 7.73 12.20
N ALA A 195 -9.74 6.96 13.28
CA ALA A 195 -8.46 6.35 13.63
C ALA A 195 -8.17 5.02 12.91
N LEU A 196 -9.19 4.35 12.37
CA LEU A 196 -9.05 3.04 11.72
C LEU A 196 -8.03 3.06 10.57
N PRO A 197 -8.06 4.03 9.63
CA PRO A 197 -7.06 4.10 8.56
C PRO A 197 -5.64 4.28 9.09
N GLY A 198 -5.48 5.02 10.20
CA GLY A 198 -4.22 5.17 10.91
C GLY A 198 -3.65 3.83 11.37
N ILE A 199 -4.50 2.98 11.96
CA ILE A 199 -4.13 1.62 12.41
C ILE A 199 -3.74 0.77 11.20
N ILE A 200 -4.62 0.63 10.22
CA ILE A 200 -4.41 -0.23 9.05
C ILE A 200 -3.19 0.20 8.24
N GLY A 201 -3.06 1.50 7.90
CA GLY A 201 -1.91 1.96 7.10
C GLY A 201 -0.58 1.94 7.84
N THR A 202 -0.58 2.00 9.17
CA THR A 202 0.65 1.74 9.95
C THR A 202 1.05 0.26 9.88
N ILE A 203 0.08 -0.65 9.87
CA ILE A 203 0.35 -2.08 9.65
C ILE A 203 0.85 -2.31 8.21
N GLU A 204 0.31 -1.63 7.20
CA GLU A 204 0.85 -1.69 5.83
C GLU A 204 2.32 -1.23 5.76
N ALA A 205 2.67 -0.15 6.45
CA ALA A 205 4.06 0.29 6.57
C ALA A 205 4.93 -0.77 7.27
N ALA A 206 4.44 -1.40 8.34
CA ALA A 206 5.16 -2.45 9.05
C ALA A 206 5.41 -3.68 8.15
N GLU A 207 4.41 -4.14 7.39
CA GLU A 207 4.57 -5.23 6.43
C GLU A 207 5.57 -4.88 5.33
N THR A 208 5.53 -3.64 4.84
CA THR A 208 6.48 -3.15 3.84
C THR A 208 7.91 -3.15 4.37
N ILE A 209 8.13 -2.68 5.61
CA ILE A 209 9.44 -2.68 6.26
C ILE A 209 9.95 -4.11 6.43
N LYS A 210 9.09 -5.05 6.86
CA LYS A 210 9.45 -6.48 6.96
C LYS A 210 9.86 -7.05 5.61
N LEU A 211 9.14 -6.74 4.54
CA LEU A 211 9.46 -7.21 3.19
C LEU A 211 10.82 -6.70 2.70
N VAL A 212 11.10 -5.41 2.89
CA VAL A 212 12.36 -4.78 2.45
C VAL A 212 13.55 -5.26 3.27
N THR A 213 13.39 -5.33 4.59
CA THR A 213 14.48 -5.72 5.50
C THR A 213 14.70 -7.22 5.53
N GLY A 214 13.66 -8.03 5.26
CA GLY A 214 13.64 -9.47 5.50
C GLY A 214 13.42 -9.83 6.97
N ALA A 215 13.00 -8.88 7.81
CA ALA A 215 12.78 -9.08 9.23
C ALA A 215 11.40 -9.72 9.50
N GLY A 216 11.38 -10.73 10.37
CA GLY A 216 10.15 -11.40 10.82
C GLY A 216 9.33 -12.05 9.70
N ASP A 217 8.06 -12.34 10.00
CA ASP A 217 7.15 -13.01 9.08
C ASP A 217 6.10 -12.03 8.54
N ALA A 218 6.14 -11.75 7.24
CA ALA A 218 5.12 -10.96 6.55
C ALA A 218 3.75 -11.68 6.50
N LEU A 219 2.66 -10.95 6.36
CA LEU A 219 1.27 -11.46 6.23
C LEU A 219 0.98 -12.15 4.88
N VAL A 220 1.95 -12.89 4.36
CA VAL A 220 1.78 -13.71 3.15
C VAL A 220 0.85 -14.88 3.45
N ASN A 221 -0.18 -15.09 2.64
CA ASN A 221 -1.23 -16.10 2.85
C ASN A 221 -1.99 -15.96 4.18
N ARG A 222 -1.97 -14.76 4.77
CA ARG A 222 -2.61 -14.43 6.05
C ARG A 222 -3.33 -13.11 5.93
N VAL A 223 -4.55 -13.04 6.43
CA VAL A 223 -5.34 -11.81 6.53
C VAL A 223 -5.44 -11.45 8.00
N LEU A 224 -4.90 -10.30 8.36
CA LEU A 224 -5.13 -9.71 9.68
C LEU A 224 -6.40 -8.87 9.60
N LEU A 225 -7.40 -9.21 10.41
CA LEU A 225 -8.65 -8.49 10.60
C LEU A 225 -8.58 -7.66 11.88
N HIS A 226 -9.13 -6.45 11.84
CA HIS A 226 -9.21 -5.55 12.98
C HIS A 226 -10.60 -4.91 13.08
N ASP A 227 -11.18 -4.92 14.28
CA ASP A 227 -12.38 -4.13 14.64
C ASP A 227 -11.94 -3.01 15.61
N SER A 228 -12.11 -1.76 15.22
CA SER A 228 -11.70 -0.59 16.01
C SER A 228 -12.61 -0.27 17.20
N LEU A 229 -13.87 -0.70 17.21
CA LEU A 229 -14.74 -0.50 18.36
C LEU A 229 -14.50 -1.57 19.43
N ALA A 230 -14.34 -2.81 19.00
CA ALA A 230 -14.02 -3.92 19.90
C ALA A 230 -12.52 -4.00 20.26
N MET A 231 -11.66 -3.28 19.53
CA MET A 231 -10.20 -3.33 19.62
C MET A 231 -9.65 -4.76 19.53
N THR A 232 -10.17 -5.55 18.59
CA THR A 232 -9.75 -6.95 18.38
C THR A 232 -8.85 -7.08 17.15
N PHE A 233 -8.01 -8.11 17.17
CA PHE A 233 -7.21 -8.55 16.03
C PHE A 233 -7.42 -10.06 15.82
N ARG A 234 -7.71 -10.48 14.59
CA ARG A 234 -7.87 -11.88 14.22
C ARG A 234 -7.07 -12.19 12.96
N GLU A 235 -6.32 -13.28 12.98
CA GLU A 235 -5.63 -13.79 11.79
C GLU A 235 -6.45 -14.91 11.14
N ILE A 236 -6.66 -14.81 9.83
CA ILE A 236 -7.23 -15.89 9.00
C ILE A 236 -6.18 -16.30 7.97
N ARG A 237 -6.00 -17.60 7.78
CA ARG A 237 -5.08 -18.16 6.77
C ARG A 237 -5.84 -18.56 5.51
N TYR A 238 -5.23 -18.36 4.35
CA TYR A 238 -5.76 -18.82 3.07
C TYR A 238 -4.65 -19.46 2.23
N GLU A 239 -5.05 -20.27 1.26
CA GLU A 239 -4.12 -21.00 0.40
C GLU A 239 -4.17 -20.49 -1.05
N ARG A 240 -3.08 -20.76 -1.78
CA ARG A 240 -3.05 -20.51 -3.22
C ARG A 240 -4.06 -21.44 -3.90
N ASN A 241 -5.01 -20.87 -4.63
CA ASN A 241 -5.93 -21.66 -5.44
C ASN A 241 -5.21 -22.17 -6.70
N ARG A 242 -5.12 -23.49 -6.88
CA ARG A 242 -4.50 -24.13 -8.05
C ARG A 242 -5.21 -23.80 -9.38
N ALA A 243 -6.49 -23.47 -9.32
CA ALA A 243 -7.29 -23.03 -10.46
C ALA A 243 -7.34 -21.50 -10.62
N CYS A 244 -6.56 -20.74 -9.84
CA CYS A 244 -6.53 -19.29 -9.95
C CYS A 244 -6.10 -18.86 -11.36
N PRO A 245 -6.84 -17.96 -12.03
CA PRO A 245 -6.56 -17.59 -13.42
C PRO A 245 -5.23 -16.82 -13.58
N ILE A 246 -4.64 -16.30 -12.49
CA ILE A 246 -3.36 -15.60 -12.55
C ILE A 246 -2.20 -16.38 -11.94
N CYS A 247 -2.37 -16.99 -10.76
CA CYS A 247 -1.28 -17.66 -10.04
C CYS A 247 -1.45 -19.18 -9.87
N GLY A 248 -2.46 -19.76 -10.54
CA GLY A 248 -2.72 -21.19 -10.53
C GLY A 248 -1.75 -22.00 -11.39
N ASP A 249 -1.98 -23.30 -11.47
CA ASP A 249 -1.09 -24.23 -12.19
C ASP A 249 -1.22 -24.11 -13.72
N ARG A 250 -2.31 -23.50 -14.19
CA ARG A 250 -2.61 -23.21 -15.60
C ARG A 250 -3.20 -21.79 -15.72
N PRO A 251 -2.39 -20.74 -15.60
CA PRO A 251 -2.88 -19.37 -15.65
C PRO A 251 -3.47 -19.05 -17.02
N THR A 252 -4.55 -18.25 -17.03
CA THR A 252 -5.25 -17.75 -18.21
C THR A 252 -5.15 -16.22 -18.35
N VAL A 253 -4.76 -15.52 -17.29
CA VAL A 253 -4.48 -14.08 -17.28
C VAL A 253 -2.98 -13.88 -17.45
N HIS A 254 -2.58 -13.34 -18.60
CA HIS A 254 -1.16 -13.07 -18.94
C HIS A 254 -0.86 -11.58 -19.19
N ALA A 255 -1.89 -10.75 -19.19
CA ALA A 255 -1.82 -9.31 -19.38
C ALA A 255 -2.92 -8.64 -18.57
N LEU A 256 -2.77 -7.33 -18.35
CA LEU A 256 -3.81 -6.52 -17.75
C LEU A 256 -5.01 -6.42 -18.71
N ILE A 257 -6.21 -6.43 -18.13
CA ILE A 257 -7.48 -6.34 -18.84
C ILE A 257 -8.17 -4.99 -18.53
N ASP A 258 -9.30 -4.73 -19.16
CA ASP A 258 -10.17 -3.63 -18.74
C ASP A 258 -10.82 -3.98 -17.38
N TYR A 259 -10.23 -3.43 -16.31
CA TYR A 259 -10.73 -3.67 -14.96
C TYR A 259 -12.02 -2.92 -14.67
N GLY A 260 -12.33 -1.83 -15.40
CA GLY A 260 -13.60 -1.12 -15.26
C GLY A 260 -14.75 -2.01 -15.71
N ALA A 261 -14.64 -2.55 -16.93
CA ALA A 261 -15.57 -3.54 -17.46
C ALA A 261 -15.65 -4.80 -16.57
N PHE A 262 -14.50 -5.28 -16.07
CA PHE A 262 -14.45 -6.47 -15.20
C PHE A 262 -15.24 -6.31 -13.90
N VAL A 263 -15.19 -5.14 -13.26
CA VAL A 263 -15.95 -4.89 -12.02
C VAL A 263 -17.35 -4.29 -12.28
N GLY A 264 -17.75 -4.18 -13.55
CA GLY A 264 -19.05 -3.65 -13.95
C GLY A 264 -19.22 -2.14 -13.71
N VAL A 265 -18.13 -1.38 -13.73
CA VAL A 265 -18.14 0.09 -13.72
C VAL A 265 -18.08 0.56 -15.17
N ALA A 266 -19.07 1.36 -15.61
CA ALA A 266 -19.07 1.96 -16.94
C ALA A 266 -17.82 2.85 -17.14
N PRO A 267 -17.26 2.92 -18.36
CA PRO A 267 -16.04 3.67 -18.65
C PRO A 267 -16.15 5.17 -18.36
#